data_AF-A0A1F1KW13-F1
#
_entry.id   AF-A0A1F1KW13-F1
#
_cell.length_a   1.000
_cell.length_b   1.000
_cell.length_c   1.000
_cell.angle_alpha   90.00
_cell.angle_beta   90.00
_cell.angle_gamma   90.00
#
_symmetry.space_group_name_H-M   'P 1'
#
loop_
_entity.id
_entity.type
_entity.pdbx_description
1 polymer ?
#
loop_
_entity_poly.entity_id
_entity_poly.type
_entity_poly.pdbx_seq_one_letter_code
_entity_poly.pdbx_strand_id
1 'polypeptide(L)'
;MTTALHPATHPELSLSGLLPRLVRQRWTTNTGLSDDGFCDSVATLPLSQNWSMTLRCTTSDGGINVSQRGLDELGVSIQHAWDFAAINLAEASRSEYGTQFWMRPASAVLGPGCPDGVQVATSRYPISSWLAHPRAFLLLDDHLHTILAAERLVYLVPDPATVIALAGVGHQEATAWAQRAQETRPRHRVQLSSVPLLLVQGFPQDYCLNT
;
A
#
# COMPACT_ATOMS: atom_id res chain seq x y z
N MET A 1 7.40 49.79 -11.39
CA MET A 1 7.23 48.75 -10.35
C MET A 1 6.70 47.51 -11.04
N THR A 2 7.59 46.61 -11.43
CA THR A 2 7.24 45.38 -12.16
C THR A 2 7.28 44.24 -11.16
N THR A 3 6.10 43.74 -10.80
CA THR A 3 5.95 42.57 -9.93
C THR A 3 6.45 41.36 -10.70
N ALA A 4 7.63 40.86 -10.35
CA ALA A 4 8.11 39.57 -10.83
C ALA A 4 7.18 38.48 -10.28
N LEU A 5 6.47 37.79 -11.18
CA LEU A 5 5.84 36.52 -10.86
C LEU A 5 6.94 35.55 -10.44
N HIS A 6 6.93 35.17 -9.17
CA HIS A 6 7.71 34.05 -8.67
C HIS A 6 7.33 32.83 -9.51
N PRO A 7 8.25 32.12 -10.18
CA PRO A 7 7.90 30.87 -10.81
C PRO A 7 7.41 29.94 -9.70
N ALA A 8 6.20 29.38 -9.87
CA ALA A 8 5.72 28.33 -9.00
C ALA A 8 6.74 27.19 -9.09
N THR A 9 7.46 26.96 -8.00
CA THR A 9 8.41 25.85 -7.89
C THR A 9 7.58 24.58 -8.02
N HIS A 10 7.56 23.99 -9.21
CA HIS A 10 6.95 22.67 -9.38
C HIS A 10 7.71 21.72 -8.45
N PRO A 11 7.02 20.95 -7.60
CA PRO A 11 7.69 19.96 -6.76
C PRO A 11 8.49 19.05 -7.67
N GLU A 12 9.82 19.06 -7.50
CA GLU A 12 10.75 18.35 -8.37
C GLU A 12 10.50 16.84 -8.21
N LEU A 13 9.85 16.25 -9.22
CA LEU A 13 9.61 14.81 -9.26
C LEU A 13 10.97 14.11 -9.43
N SER A 14 11.20 13.08 -8.64
CA SER A 14 12.42 12.28 -8.70
C SER A 14 12.10 10.79 -8.62
N LEU A 15 12.79 9.99 -9.43
CA LEU A 15 12.69 8.52 -9.39
C LEU A 15 13.02 7.95 -8.01
N SER A 16 13.98 8.53 -7.29
CA SER A 16 14.36 8.08 -5.94
C SER A 16 13.33 8.41 -4.86
N GLY A 17 12.42 9.35 -5.15
CA GLY A 17 11.33 9.73 -4.26
C GLY A 17 10.05 8.91 -4.47
N LEU A 18 10.01 8.04 -5.48
CA LEU A 18 8.81 7.26 -5.80
C LEU A 18 8.55 6.17 -4.77
N LEU A 19 7.28 6.03 -4.37
CA LEU A 19 6.79 4.98 -3.49
C LEU A 19 5.47 4.42 -4.03
N PRO A 20 5.27 3.09 -3.94
CA PRO A 20 4.02 2.49 -4.35
C PRO A 20 2.98 2.73 -3.26
N ARG A 21 1.73 2.99 -3.66
CA ARG A 21 0.61 3.14 -2.74
C ARG A 21 -0.49 2.18 -3.12
N LEU A 22 -0.87 1.33 -2.18
CA LEU A 22 -2.03 0.46 -2.35
C LEU A 22 -3.30 1.30 -2.29
N VAL A 23 -4.16 1.13 -3.29
CA VAL A 23 -5.48 1.75 -3.34
C VAL A 23 -6.53 0.70 -3.69
N ARG A 24 -7.71 0.83 -3.11
CA ARG A 24 -8.85 0.02 -3.52
C ARG A 24 -9.37 0.58 -4.85
N GLN A 25 -9.60 -0.28 -5.83
CA GLN A 25 -10.28 0.13 -7.05
C GLN A 25 -11.67 0.62 -6.66
N ARG A 26 -11.90 1.91 -6.85
CA ARG A 26 -13.24 2.45 -6.99
C ARG A 26 -13.49 2.41 -8.49
N TRP A 27 -14.57 1.77 -8.94
CA TRP A 27 -15.03 1.98 -10.31
C TRP A 27 -15.35 3.46 -10.49
N THR A 28 -14.33 4.24 -10.87
CA THR A 28 -14.55 5.45 -11.63
C THR A 28 -14.84 4.96 -13.03
N THR A 29 -16.13 4.81 -13.35
CA THR A 29 -16.61 4.93 -14.72
C THR A 29 -16.14 6.28 -15.22
N ASN A 30 -14.91 6.35 -15.75
CA ASN A 30 -14.52 7.50 -16.55
C ASN A 30 -15.07 7.22 -17.95
N THR A 31 -16.36 7.49 -18.09
CA THR A 31 -16.98 7.75 -19.39
C THR A 31 -16.30 8.96 -19.98
N GLY A 32 -15.38 8.75 -20.92
CA GLY A 32 -14.82 9.81 -21.74
C GLY A 32 -13.41 9.50 -22.24
N LEU A 33 -13.30 9.12 -23.51
CA LEU A 33 -12.08 9.29 -24.32
C LEU A 33 -11.90 10.78 -24.66
N SER A 34 -11.87 11.66 -23.65
CA SER A 34 -11.60 13.09 -23.83
C SER A 34 -10.14 13.37 -23.46
N ASP A 35 -9.43 13.98 -24.42
CA ASP A 35 -7.98 14.20 -24.45
C ASP A 35 -7.52 15.37 -23.54
N ASP A 36 -8.45 16.10 -22.92
CA ASP A 36 -8.13 17.33 -22.20
C ASP A 36 -7.70 17.15 -20.73
N GLY A 37 -7.89 15.96 -20.14
CA GLY A 37 -7.60 15.71 -18.72
C GLY A 37 -6.87 14.40 -18.39
N PHE A 38 -6.56 13.56 -19.38
CA PHE A 38 -5.93 12.25 -19.13
C PHE A 38 -4.52 12.39 -18.52
N CYS A 39 -3.71 13.32 -19.02
CA CYS A 39 -2.34 13.50 -18.55
C CYS A 39 -2.26 13.94 -17.08
N ASP A 40 -3.30 14.60 -16.56
CA ASP A 40 -3.40 15.00 -15.14
C ASP A 40 -3.97 13.89 -14.24
N SER A 41 -4.43 12.78 -14.81
CA SER A 41 -4.95 11.65 -14.04
C SER A 41 -3.82 10.92 -13.31
N VAL A 42 -4.10 10.49 -12.08
CA VAL A 42 -3.14 9.74 -11.25
C VAL A 42 -2.74 8.45 -11.96
N ALA A 43 -1.43 8.24 -12.11
CA ALA A 43 -0.88 7.03 -12.69
C ALA A 43 -1.29 5.83 -11.85
N THR A 44 -2.03 4.90 -12.47
CA THR A 44 -2.66 3.77 -11.78
C THR A 44 -2.37 2.47 -12.53
N LEU A 45 -1.96 1.42 -11.80
CA LEU A 45 -1.71 0.08 -12.33
C LEU A 45 -2.63 -0.93 -11.60
N PRO A 46 -3.44 -1.72 -12.31
CA PRO A 46 -4.28 -2.74 -11.69
C PRO A 46 -3.43 -3.89 -11.12
N LEU A 47 -3.70 -4.29 -9.88
CA LEU A 47 -3.02 -5.40 -9.20
C LEU A 47 -3.90 -6.65 -9.18
N SER A 48 -5.17 -6.50 -8.84
CA SER A 48 -6.19 -7.56 -8.82
C SER A 48 -7.58 -6.94 -9.02
N GLN A 49 -8.64 -7.74 -8.99
CA GLN A 49 -10.01 -7.31 -9.29
C GLN A 49 -10.48 -6.08 -8.49
N ASN A 50 -10.02 -5.92 -7.24
CA ASN A 50 -10.45 -4.84 -6.35
C ASN A 50 -9.29 -3.93 -5.92
N TRP A 51 -8.08 -4.14 -6.45
CA TRP A 51 -6.86 -3.48 -5.97
C TRP A 51 -6.04 -2.89 -7.10
N SER A 52 -5.48 -1.72 -6.84
CA SER A 52 -4.54 -1.06 -7.75
C SER A 52 -3.41 -0.42 -6.98
N MET A 53 -2.35 -0.12 -7.71
CA MET A 53 -1.22 0.65 -7.26
C MET A 53 -1.28 2.03 -7.89
N THR A 54 -1.03 3.05 -7.08
CA THR A 54 -0.72 4.41 -7.57
C THR A 54 0.67 4.80 -7.08
N LEU A 55 1.32 5.72 -7.79
CA LEU A 55 2.63 6.23 -7.39
C LEU A 55 2.51 7.51 -6.58
N ARG A 56 3.35 7.62 -5.54
CA ARG A 56 3.52 8.85 -4.77
C ARG A 56 4.99 9.24 -4.76
N CYS A 57 5.31 10.50 -5.04
CA CYS A 57 6.65 11.03 -4.91
C CYS A 57 6.80 11.78 -3.58
N THR A 58 7.83 11.47 -2.80
CA THR A 58 8.20 12.28 -1.63
C THR A 58 8.89 13.56 -2.07
N THR A 59 8.49 14.68 -1.51
CA THR A 59 8.99 16.04 -1.78
C THR A 59 9.27 16.74 -0.45
N SER A 60 9.91 17.91 -0.48
CA SER A 60 10.16 18.73 0.71
C SER A 60 8.87 19.11 1.46
N ASP A 61 7.77 19.29 0.72
CA ASP A 61 6.47 19.72 1.24
C ASP A 61 5.52 18.55 1.56
N GLY A 62 6.03 17.31 1.52
CA GLY A 62 5.28 16.10 1.85
C GLY A 62 5.35 15.06 0.75
N GLY A 63 4.20 14.54 0.32
CA GLY A 63 4.19 13.56 -0.76
C GLY A 63 3.02 13.78 -1.70
N ILE A 64 3.31 13.82 -3.00
CA ILE A 64 2.34 14.12 -4.07
C ILE A 64 2.03 12.86 -4.87
N ASN A 65 0.78 12.70 -5.34
CA ASN A 65 0.46 11.63 -6.27
C ASN A 65 1.10 11.95 -7.62
N VAL A 66 1.63 10.93 -8.29
CA VAL A 66 2.23 11.07 -9.62
C VAL A 66 1.14 10.86 -10.67
N SER A 67 0.99 11.81 -11.59
CA SER A 67 0.09 11.72 -12.74
C SER A 67 0.78 11.05 -13.94
N GLN A 68 0.02 10.78 -15.00
CA GLN A 68 0.60 10.30 -16.26
C GLN A 68 1.61 11.30 -16.84
N ARG A 69 1.31 12.60 -16.82
CA ARG A 69 2.26 13.66 -17.20
C ARG A 69 3.53 13.62 -16.36
N GLY A 70 3.39 13.40 -15.05
CA GLY A 70 4.54 13.29 -14.17
C GLY A 70 5.45 12.11 -14.49
N LEU A 71 4.90 11.00 -15.02
CA LEU A 71 5.71 9.89 -15.54
C LEU A 71 6.40 10.24 -16.85
N ASP A 72 5.70 10.94 -17.75
CA ASP A 72 6.26 11.41 -19.02
C ASP A 72 7.43 12.38 -18.79
N GLU A 73 7.30 13.30 -17.82
CA GLU A 73 8.36 14.22 -17.39
C GLU A 73 9.59 13.48 -16.82
N LEU A 74 9.36 12.36 -16.13
CA LEU A 74 10.43 11.48 -15.64
C LEU A 74 11.02 10.59 -16.74
N GLY A 75 10.41 10.54 -17.93
CA GLY A 75 10.85 9.71 -19.05
C GLY A 75 10.76 8.20 -18.79
N VAL A 76 9.84 7.75 -17.92
CA VAL A 76 9.69 6.34 -17.54
C VAL A 76 8.27 5.83 -17.72
N SER A 77 8.14 4.53 -18.02
CA SER A 77 6.83 3.86 -18.00
C SER A 77 6.35 3.67 -16.56
N ILE A 78 5.04 3.52 -16.37
CA ILE A 78 4.45 3.20 -15.06
C ILE A 78 5.01 1.90 -14.46
N GLN A 79 5.35 0.92 -15.30
CA GLN A 79 5.93 -0.36 -14.86
C GLN A 79 7.34 -0.17 -14.30
N HIS A 80 8.21 0.54 -15.03
CA HIS A 80 9.54 0.86 -14.52
C HIS A 80 9.48 1.72 -13.26
N ALA A 81 8.60 2.72 -13.23
CA ALA A 81 8.38 3.55 -12.06
C ALA A 81 7.90 2.74 -10.85
N TRP A 82 7.04 1.73 -11.06
CA TRP A 82 6.58 0.80 -10.03
C TRP A 82 7.70 -0.08 -9.48
N ASP A 83 8.57 -0.61 -10.35
CA ASP A 83 9.77 -1.36 -9.95
C ASP A 83 10.73 -0.50 -9.12
N PHE A 84 11.02 0.73 -9.58
CA PHE A 84 11.85 1.69 -8.83
C PHE A 84 11.24 2.03 -7.47
N ALA A 85 9.93 2.24 -7.42
CA ALA A 85 9.23 2.55 -6.19
C ALA A 85 9.35 1.42 -5.15
N ALA A 86 9.33 0.16 -5.59
CA ALA A 86 9.55 -0.99 -4.71
C ALA A 86 10.99 -1.07 -4.18
N ILE A 87 11.98 -0.75 -5.02
CA ILE A 87 13.39 -0.63 -4.59
C ILE A 87 13.53 0.46 -3.53
N ASN A 88 12.98 1.65 -3.79
CA ASN A 88 13.02 2.77 -2.83
C ASN A 88 12.37 2.41 -1.50
N LEU A 89 11.24 1.68 -1.54
CA LEU A 89 10.54 1.21 -0.34
C LEU A 89 11.44 0.29 0.51
N ALA A 90 12.14 -0.65 -0.14
CA ALA A 90 13.05 -1.57 0.53
C ALA A 90 14.29 -0.85 1.10
N GLU A 91 14.90 0.06 0.32
CA GLU A 91 16.04 0.88 0.77
C GLU A 91 15.66 1.76 1.96
N ALA A 92 14.49 2.39 1.94
CA ALA A 92 14.05 3.24 3.03
C ALA A 92 13.70 2.50 4.32
N SER A 93 13.53 1.18 4.24
CA SER A 93 13.29 0.30 5.38
C SER A 93 14.52 -0.53 5.73
N ARG A 94 15.69 -0.22 5.16
CA ARG A 94 16.94 -0.91 5.44
C ARG A 94 17.50 -0.52 6.80
N SER A 95 18.04 -1.53 7.48
CA SER A 95 18.86 -1.45 8.69
C SER A 95 20.21 -2.14 8.43
N GLU A 96 21.10 -2.11 9.42
CA GLU A 96 22.39 -2.82 9.36
C GLU A 96 22.25 -4.34 9.15
N TYR A 97 21.08 -4.92 9.48
CA TYR A 97 20.80 -6.36 9.35
C TYR A 97 19.85 -6.70 8.17
N GLY A 98 19.57 -5.74 7.28
CA GLY A 98 18.62 -5.90 6.18
C GLY A 98 17.31 -5.15 6.41
N THR A 99 16.21 -5.60 5.80
CA THR A 99 14.91 -4.91 5.90
C THR A 99 14.31 -5.02 7.32
N GLN A 100 13.98 -3.88 7.92
CA GLN A 100 13.45 -3.80 9.27
C GLN A 100 11.93 -3.59 9.29
N PHE A 101 11.25 -4.46 10.03
CA PHE A 101 9.83 -4.33 10.37
C PHE A 101 9.65 -4.21 11.88
N TRP A 102 8.76 -3.31 12.28
CA TRP A 102 8.34 -3.18 13.67
C TRP A 102 7.09 -4.00 13.87
N MET A 103 7.10 -4.87 14.88
CA MET A 103 6.02 -5.81 15.12
C MET A 103 5.54 -5.72 16.57
N ARG A 104 4.25 -5.95 16.75
CA ARG A 104 3.65 -6.20 18.06
C ARG A 104 2.52 -7.23 17.92
N PRO A 105 2.14 -7.94 18.99
CA PRO A 105 1.04 -8.89 18.93
C PRO A 105 -0.25 -8.27 18.39
N ALA A 106 -0.99 -9.00 17.56
CA ALA A 106 -2.25 -8.54 16.97
C ALA A 106 -3.30 -8.22 18.04
N SER A 107 -3.28 -8.94 19.16
CA SER A 107 -4.13 -8.71 20.33
C SER A 107 -3.98 -7.31 20.94
N ALA A 108 -2.85 -6.63 20.73
CA ALA A 108 -2.65 -5.25 21.17
C ALA A 108 -3.55 -4.23 20.42
N VAL A 109 -4.08 -4.60 19.26
CA VAL A 109 -5.00 -3.76 18.45
C VAL A 109 -6.40 -4.35 18.40
N LEU A 110 -6.49 -5.66 18.24
CA LEU A 110 -7.77 -6.35 18.06
C LEU A 110 -8.45 -6.71 19.39
N GLY A 111 -7.68 -6.73 20.48
CA GLY A 111 -8.15 -7.06 21.82
C GLY A 111 -8.03 -8.55 22.15
N PRO A 112 -8.56 -8.98 23.31
CA PRO A 112 -8.51 -10.36 23.75
C PRO A 112 -9.32 -11.28 22.83
N GLY A 113 -8.89 -12.55 22.73
CA GLY A 113 -9.51 -13.54 21.85
C GLY A 113 -9.05 -13.48 20.39
N CYS A 114 -8.20 -12.52 20.04
CA CYS A 114 -7.55 -12.46 18.73
C CYS A 114 -6.72 -13.73 18.49
N PRO A 115 -6.81 -14.34 17.29
CA PRO A 115 -5.92 -15.40 16.84
C PRO A 115 -4.45 -14.98 16.90
N ASP A 116 -3.57 -15.97 16.83
CA ASP A 116 -2.14 -15.70 16.76
C ASP A 116 -1.81 -14.88 15.51
N GLY A 117 -0.93 -13.90 15.68
CA GLY A 117 -0.71 -12.89 14.66
C GLY A 117 0.00 -11.64 15.17
N VAL A 118 0.43 -10.82 14.23
CA VAL A 118 1.18 -9.59 14.49
C VAL A 118 0.61 -8.41 13.70
N GLN A 119 0.60 -7.25 14.33
CA GLN A 119 0.56 -5.99 13.59
C GLN A 119 1.98 -5.64 13.15
N VAL A 120 2.12 -5.25 11.88
CA VAL A 120 3.39 -4.84 11.29
C VAL A 120 3.35 -3.34 10.96
N ALA A 121 4.49 -2.68 11.15
CA ALA A 121 4.70 -1.29 10.78
C ALA A 121 6.12 -1.09 10.21
N THR A 122 6.27 -0.03 9.43
CA THR A 122 7.56 0.50 8.97
C THR A 122 7.76 1.92 9.49
N SER A 123 9.02 2.35 9.62
CA SER A 123 9.38 3.61 10.26
C SER A 123 9.00 4.87 9.46
N ARG A 124 9.14 4.82 8.12
CA ARG A 124 9.02 6.02 7.27
C ARG A 124 7.75 6.08 6.43
N TYR A 125 7.26 4.92 5.99
CA TYR A 125 6.17 4.86 5.01
C TYR A 125 5.02 3.98 5.48
N PRO A 126 3.81 4.16 4.92
CA PRO A 126 2.67 3.31 5.27
C PRO A 126 2.97 1.85 4.93
N ILE A 127 2.78 0.94 5.89
CA ILE A 127 3.07 -0.50 5.72
C ILE A 127 2.28 -1.13 4.57
N SER A 128 1.08 -0.63 4.25
CA SER A 128 0.30 -1.09 3.09
C SER A 128 1.01 -0.91 1.73
N SER A 129 2.02 -0.04 1.65
CA SER A 129 2.84 0.15 0.45
C SER A 129 3.57 -1.14 0.04
N TRP A 130 3.91 -1.98 1.02
CA TRP A 130 4.55 -3.29 0.78
C TRP A 130 3.63 -4.25 0.03
N LEU A 131 2.31 -4.12 0.18
CA LEU A 131 1.33 -4.95 -0.51
C LEU A 131 1.07 -4.49 -1.95
N ALA A 132 1.59 -3.33 -2.34
CA ALA A 132 1.34 -2.73 -3.66
C ALA A 132 2.33 -3.18 -4.74
N HIS A 133 3.31 -4.04 -4.42
CA HIS A 133 4.28 -4.58 -5.37
C HIS A 133 4.61 -6.05 -5.04
N PRO A 134 4.65 -6.97 -6.02
CA PRO A 134 4.74 -8.40 -5.76
C PRO A 134 6.01 -8.82 -5.01
N ARG A 135 7.17 -8.28 -5.41
CA ARG A 135 8.44 -8.56 -4.70
C ARG A 135 8.45 -8.04 -3.27
N ALA A 136 7.82 -6.89 -3.02
CA ALA A 136 7.77 -6.31 -1.68
C ALA A 136 6.81 -7.11 -0.79
N PHE A 137 5.66 -7.50 -1.34
CA PHE A 137 4.68 -8.27 -0.59
C PHE A 137 5.23 -9.66 -0.25
N LEU A 138 5.88 -10.34 -1.19
CA LEU A 138 6.55 -11.62 -0.94
C LEU A 138 7.63 -11.52 0.16
N LEU A 139 8.47 -10.47 0.13
CA LEU A 139 9.49 -10.27 1.17
C LEU A 139 8.85 -10.13 2.56
N LEU A 140 7.79 -9.33 2.67
CA LEU A 140 7.03 -9.18 3.91
C LEU A 140 6.37 -10.51 4.33
N ASP A 141 5.73 -11.21 3.40
CA ASP A 141 5.02 -12.47 3.62
C ASP A 141 5.96 -13.57 4.12
N ASP A 142 7.09 -13.79 3.45
CA ASP A 142 8.13 -14.75 3.84
C ASP A 142 8.66 -14.46 5.26
N HIS A 143 8.88 -13.19 5.58
CA HIS A 143 9.31 -12.76 6.90
C HIS A 143 8.27 -13.12 7.98
N LEU A 144 6.99 -12.87 7.71
CA LEU A 144 5.91 -13.15 8.65
C LEU A 144 5.62 -14.64 8.79
N HIS A 145 5.77 -15.42 7.71
CA HIS A 145 5.70 -16.87 7.76
C HIS A 145 6.78 -17.45 8.68
N THR A 146 7.99 -16.90 8.60
CA THR A 146 9.10 -17.32 9.48
C THR A 146 8.83 -17.00 10.95
N ILE A 147 8.24 -15.83 11.23
CA ILE A 147 7.98 -15.38 12.61
C ILE A 147 6.79 -16.09 13.25
N LEU A 148 5.70 -16.25 12.51
CA LEU A 148 4.47 -16.86 13.01
C LEU A 148 4.49 -18.39 12.90
N ALA A 149 5.50 -18.98 12.25
CA ALA A 149 5.59 -20.41 11.99
C ALA A 149 4.29 -21.01 11.43
N ALA A 150 3.63 -20.25 10.55
CA ALA A 150 2.32 -20.58 10.00
C ALA A 150 2.45 -21.00 8.54
N GLU A 151 1.62 -21.94 8.07
CA GLU A 151 1.56 -22.29 6.63
C GLU A 151 0.70 -21.31 5.83
N ARG A 152 -0.19 -20.58 6.51
CA ARG A 152 -1.13 -19.65 5.89
C ARG A 152 -1.30 -18.39 6.70
N LEU A 153 -1.15 -17.25 6.03
CA LEU A 153 -1.41 -15.93 6.58
C LEU A 153 -2.64 -15.29 5.94
N VAL A 154 -3.35 -14.51 6.75
CA VAL A 154 -4.45 -13.64 6.32
C VAL A 154 -4.17 -12.22 6.77
N TYR A 155 -4.34 -11.26 5.87
CA TYR A 155 -3.98 -9.87 6.08
C TYR A 155 -5.20 -9.01 6.31
N LEU A 156 -5.24 -8.29 7.43
CA LEU A 156 -6.21 -7.23 7.70
C LEU A 156 -5.55 -5.88 7.43
N VAL A 157 -6.15 -5.07 6.56
CA VAL A 157 -5.57 -3.79 6.15
C VAL A 157 -6.60 -2.68 6.31
N PRO A 158 -6.91 -2.27 7.55
CA PRO A 158 -8.01 -1.35 7.78
C PRO A 158 -7.74 0.07 7.26
N ASP A 159 -6.47 0.48 7.27
CA ASP A 159 -5.97 1.77 6.78
C ASP A 159 -4.54 1.61 6.22
N PRO A 160 -4.01 2.62 5.49
CA PRO A 160 -2.68 2.50 4.90
C PRO A 160 -1.52 2.26 5.88
N ALA A 161 -1.65 2.69 7.14
CA ALA A 161 -0.62 2.61 8.16
C ALA A 161 -0.76 1.37 9.06
N THR A 162 -1.72 0.48 8.78
CA THR A 162 -2.01 -0.68 9.60
C THR A 162 -2.16 -1.91 8.72
N VAL A 163 -1.24 -2.87 8.90
CA VAL A 163 -1.34 -4.22 8.36
C VAL A 163 -1.23 -5.18 9.55
N ILE A 164 -2.18 -6.10 9.65
CA ILE A 164 -2.19 -7.15 10.66
C ILE A 164 -2.18 -8.48 9.93
N ALA A 165 -1.22 -9.35 10.23
CA ALA A 165 -1.17 -10.72 9.71
C ALA A 165 -1.65 -11.67 10.79
N LEU A 166 -2.65 -12.50 10.47
CA LEU A 166 -3.21 -13.54 11.33
C LEU A 166 -2.84 -14.92 10.78
N ALA A 167 -2.42 -15.81 11.67
CA ALA A 167 -2.03 -17.17 11.34
C ALA A 167 -3.23 -18.14 11.43
N GLY A 168 -3.39 -18.99 10.41
CA GLY A 168 -4.29 -20.15 10.49
C GLY A 168 -5.79 -19.85 10.58
N VAL A 169 -6.22 -18.60 10.35
CA VAL A 169 -7.62 -18.19 10.49
C VAL A 169 -8.49 -18.57 9.29
N GLY A 170 -9.70 -19.06 9.56
CA GLY A 170 -10.72 -19.32 8.55
C GLY A 170 -11.33 -18.03 7.98
N HIS A 171 -12.01 -18.11 6.84
CA HIS A 171 -12.61 -16.94 6.19
C HIS A 171 -13.61 -16.18 7.08
N GLN A 172 -14.52 -16.89 7.75
CA GLN A 172 -15.55 -16.25 8.58
C GLN A 172 -14.93 -15.51 9.77
N GLU A 173 -13.98 -16.15 10.45
CA GLU A 173 -13.25 -15.54 11.56
C GLU A 173 -12.41 -14.34 11.10
N ALA A 174 -11.66 -14.48 10.00
CA ALA A 174 -10.90 -13.38 9.43
C ALA A 174 -11.79 -12.19 9.05
N THR A 175 -13.01 -12.44 8.56
CA THR A 175 -13.97 -11.39 8.22
C THR A 175 -14.47 -10.67 9.47
N ALA A 176 -14.76 -11.39 10.56
CA ALA A 176 -15.14 -10.79 11.83
C ALA A 176 -13.98 -9.91 12.38
N TRP A 177 -12.74 -10.39 12.31
CA TRP A 177 -11.58 -9.60 12.74
C TRP A 177 -11.29 -8.40 11.82
N ALA A 178 -11.55 -8.50 10.52
CA ALA A 178 -11.46 -7.36 9.60
C ALA A 178 -12.46 -6.26 9.96
N GLN A 179 -13.69 -6.63 10.30
CA GLN A 179 -14.71 -5.69 10.79
C GLN A 179 -14.27 -5.07 12.11
N ARG A 180 -13.76 -5.88 13.05
CA ARG A 180 -13.24 -5.38 14.32
C ARG A 180 -12.09 -4.39 14.13
N ALA A 181 -11.15 -4.69 13.22
CA ALA A 181 -10.05 -3.81 12.87
C ALA A 181 -10.53 -2.47 12.26
N GLN A 182 -11.67 -2.47 11.56
CA GLN A 182 -12.31 -1.25 11.07
C GLN A 182 -12.94 -0.42 12.18
N GLU A 183 -13.57 -1.05 13.16
CA GLU A 183 -14.17 -0.37 14.30
C GLU A 183 -13.12 0.31 15.19
N THR A 184 -11.97 -0.34 15.38
CA THR A 184 -10.88 0.17 16.21
C THR A 184 -9.95 1.14 15.46
N ARG A 185 -10.13 1.27 14.14
CA ARG A 185 -9.37 2.19 13.29
C ARG A 185 -9.56 3.64 13.74
N PRO A 186 -8.49 4.43 13.88
CA PRO A 186 -8.61 5.86 14.15
C PRO A 186 -9.43 6.56 13.06
N ARG A 187 -10.50 7.27 13.45
CA ARG A 187 -11.49 7.85 12.52
C ARG A 187 -10.90 8.79 11.47
N HIS A 188 -9.81 9.49 11.80
CA HIS A 188 -9.13 10.43 10.89
C HIS A 188 -8.34 9.74 9.77
N ARG A 189 -8.08 8.42 9.88
CA ARG A 189 -7.37 7.69 8.83
C ARG A 189 -8.31 7.39 7.66
N VAL A 190 -7.74 7.19 6.48
CA VAL A 190 -8.51 6.74 5.32
C VAL A 190 -8.74 5.23 5.46
N GLN A 191 -9.99 4.79 5.30
CA GLN A 191 -10.31 3.37 5.24
C GLN A 191 -9.74 2.76 3.95
N LEU A 192 -9.04 1.63 4.08
CA LEU A 192 -8.49 0.90 2.94
C LEU A 192 -9.30 -0.36 2.60
N SER A 193 -9.38 -1.35 3.51
CA SER A 193 -10.20 -2.55 3.33
C SER A 193 -10.97 -2.94 4.58
N SER A 194 -12.27 -3.24 4.43
CA SER A 194 -13.06 -3.95 5.44
C SER A 194 -13.10 -5.46 5.24
N VAL A 195 -12.41 -5.97 4.22
CA VAL A 195 -12.36 -7.39 3.84
C VAL A 195 -10.94 -7.90 4.07
N PRO A 196 -10.76 -9.11 4.65
CA PRO A 196 -9.45 -9.72 4.79
C PRO A 196 -8.82 -9.98 3.42
N LEU A 197 -7.50 -9.96 3.32
CA LEU A 197 -6.74 -10.17 2.10
C LEU A 197 -5.88 -11.43 2.19
N LEU A 198 -5.64 -12.05 1.04
CA LEU A 198 -4.63 -13.07 0.85
C LEU A 198 -3.55 -12.55 -0.09
N LEU A 199 -2.34 -13.09 0.06
CA LEU A 199 -1.34 -13.07 -1.00
C LEU A 199 -1.70 -14.16 -2.02
N VAL A 200 -1.99 -13.78 -3.26
CA VAL A 200 -2.22 -14.71 -4.37
C VAL A 200 -1.37 -14.27 -5.55
N GLN A 201 -0.45 -15.14 -5.98
CA GLN A 201 0.48 -14.86 -7.09
C GLN A 201 1.26 -13.53 -6.92
N GLY A 202 1.60 -13.19 -5.67
CA GLY A 202 2.31 -11.94 -5.35
C GLY A 202 1.42 -10.72 -5.16
N PHE A 203 0.10 -10.82 -5.37
CA PHE A 203 -0.81 -9.68 -5.30
C PHE A 203 -1.83 -9.80 -4.16
N PRO A 204 -2.30 -8.66 -3.60
CA PRO A 204 -3.39 -8.67 -2.64
C PRO A 204 -4.70 -9.02 -3.34
N GLN A 205 -5.39 -10.02 -2.81
CA GLN A 205 -6.72 -10.41 -3.25
C GLN A 205 -7.67 -10.46 -2.07
N ASP A 206 -8.91 -10.00 -2.27
CA ASP A 206 -9.95 -10.13 -1.26
C ASP A 206 -10.17 -11.61 -0.95
N TYR A 207 -10.09 -11.96 0.33
CA TYR A 207 -10.38 -13.32 0.79
C TYR A 207 -11.89 -13.49 0.78
N CYS A 208 -12.46 -13.83 -0.37
CA CYS A 208 -13.85 -14.23 -0.53
C CYS A 208 -14.00 -15.75 -0.39
N LEU A 209 -15.16 -16.24 0.05
CA LEU A 209 -15.52 -17.63 -0.18
C LEU A 209 -15.70 -17.80 -1.69
N ASN A 210 -15.02 -18.78 -2.29
CA ASN A 210 -15.40 -19.23 -3.62
C ASN A 210 -16.83 -19.78 -3.50
N THR A 211 -17.79 -19.09 -4.12
CA THR A 211 -19.16 -19.59 -4.31
C THR A 211 -19.19 -20.70 -5.33
#